data_AF-A0A956AVP0-F1
#
_entry.id   AF-A0A956AVP0-F1
#
_cell.length_a   1.000
_cell.length_b   1.000
_cell.length_c   1.000
_cell.angle_alpha   90.00
_cell.angle_beta   90.00
_cell.angle_gamma   90.00
#
_symmetry.space_group_name_H-M   'P 1'
#
loop_
_entity.id
_entity.type
_entity.pdbx_description
1 polymer ?
#
loop_
_entity_poly.entity_id
_entity_poly.type
_entity_poly.pdbx_seq_one_letter_code
_entity_poly.pdbx_strand_id
1 'polypeptide(L)'
;MNAAEADLRASVRTLLASPLLRRAAAPDAYERVRRNLAPVEAWFAQTTGWSVVHDRPSGLIRVLKITDRSDATRSPVPEFTRRHYAIACLLLAELDRAGRQTTLRWLAEQLAEATRAEPTIEDYDATQIGERRAFVHVVRWLVDGVGVLRGRDPAGAGETRYLQTERGSDALYDVDDRVLALLLAAPRSPSALASPAELAEGEAIETDDMQRLARGRRVYRRLLDEPVVYFDTLAQDEHDWLLRSLRRVTEQLARIGLVIERRLEGIAVIDPEG
;
A
#
# COMPACT_ATOMS: atom_id res chain seq x y z
N MET A 1 17.52 24.86 7.56
CA MET A 1 16.79 24.14 6.51
C MET A 1 16.46 25.13 5.40
N ASN A 2 16.90 24.88 4.18
CA ASN A 2 16.52 25.73 3.03
C ASN A 2 15.13 25.31 2.51
N ALA A 3 14.50 26.15 1.67
CA ALA A 3 13.14 25.88 1.18
C ALA A 3 13.03 24.53 0.42
N ALA A 4 14.04 24.18 -0.38
CA ALA A 4 14.06 22.92 -1.13
C ALA A 4 14.12 21.67 -0.23
N GLU A 5 14.85 21.76 0.88
CA GLU A 5 14.94 20.69 1.88
C GLU A 5 13.63 20.53 2.65
N ALA A 6 12.96 21.64 2.98
CA ALA A 6 11.63 21.63 3.60
C ALA A 6 10.57 21.00 2.67
N ASP A 7 10.61 21.34 1.39
CA ASP A 7 9.70 20.80 0.37
C ASP A 7 9.93 19.30 0.13
N LEU A 8 11.20 18.86 0.07
CA LEU A 8 11.55 17.44 0.00
C LEU A 8 11.03 16.68 1.23
N ARG A 9 11.30 17.21 2.43
CA ARG A 9 10.81 16.65 3.70
C ARG A 9 9.30 16.45 3.67
N ALA A 10 8.55 17.50 3.40
CA ALA A 10 7.09 17.45 3.39
C ALA A 10 6.57 16.46 2.33
N SER A 11 7.23 16.39 1.16
CA SER A 11 6.83 15.49 0.07
C SER A 11 7.10 14.02 0.38
N VAL A 12 8.28 13.69 0.93
CA VAL A 12 8.61 12.32 1.35
C VAL A 12 7.68 11.86 2.47
N ARG A 13 7.47 12.68 3.50
CA ARG A 13 6.54 12.38 4.59
C ARG A 13 5.12 12.11 4.08
N THR A 14 4.63 12.95 3.18
CA THR A 14 3.32 12.77 2.52
C THR A 14 3.22 11.38 1.88
N LEU A 15 4.24 10.93 1.15
CA LEU A 15 4.22 9.64 0.47
C LEU A 15 4.52 8.44 1.38
N LEU A 16 5.20 8.64 2.51
CA LEU A 16 5.36 7.60 3.52
C LEU A 16 4.03 7.30 4.22
N ALA A 17 3.26 8.34 4.55
CA ALA A 17 1.94 8.26 5.17
C ALA A 17 0.84 7.83 4.19
N SER A 18 0.86 8.36 2.96
CA SER A 18 -0.08 8.05 1.90
C SER A 18 0.65 7.55 0.64
N PRO A 19 1.00 6.26 0.59
CA PRO A 19 1.80 5.69 -0.50
C PRO A 19 1.14 5.70 -1.87
N LEU A 20 -0.19 5.91 -1.94
CA LEU A 20 -0.96 6.16 -3.15
C LEU A 20 -1.63 7.54 -3.02
N LEU A 21 -1.12 8.51 -3.76
CA LEU A 21 -1.60 9.89 -3.73
C LEU A 21 -2.40 10.18 -5.01
N ARG A 22 -3.70 10.46 -4.82
CA ARG A 22 -4.64 10.80 -5.90
C ARG A 22 -4.91 12.30 -5.89
N ARG A 23 -4.75 12.97 -7.03
CA ARG A 23 -5.06 14.41 -7.19
C ARG A 23 -6.49 14.73 -6.78
N ALA A 24 -7.45 13.86 -7.11
CA ALA A 24 -8.86 14.05 -6.79
C ALA A 24 -9.14 14.05 -5.27
N ALA A 25 -8.37 13.30 -4.49
CA ALA A 25 -8.55 13.20 -3.05
C ALA A 25 -7.71 14.24 -2.26
N ALA A 26 -6.53 14.59 -2.75
CA ALA A 26 -5.60 15.49 -2.06
C ALA A 26 -4.83 16.39 -3.06
N PRO A 27 -5.48 17.40 -3.66
CA PRO A 27 -4.90 18.21 -4.75
C PRO A 27 -3.65 18.98 -4.33
N ASP A 28 -3.65 19.59 -3.14
CA ASP A 28 -2.52 20.40 -2.66
C ASP A 28 -1.29 19.53 -2.35
N ALA A 29 -1.52 18.39 -1.70
CA ALA A 29 -0.47 17.42 -1.42
C ALA A 29 0.11 16.85 -2.72
N TYR A 30 -0.77 16.51 -3.68
CA TYR A 30 -0.36 16.04 -5.00
C TYR A 30 0.50 17.07 -5.72
N GLU A 31 0.09 18.34 -5.78
CA GLU A 31 0.86 19.38 -6.47
C GLU A 31 2.20 19.66 -5.79
N ARG A 32 2.28 19.60 -4.45
CA ARG A 32 3.54 19.73 -3.71
C ARG A 32 4.53 18.62 -4.08
N VAL A 33 4.09 17.36 -4.03
CA VAL A 33 4.95 16.22 -4.39
C VAL A 33 5.34 16.28 -5.86
N ARG A 34 4.39 16.58 -6.76
CA ARG A 34 4.65 16.70 -8.21
C ARG A 34 5.71 17.75 -8.53
N ARG A 35 5.69 18.90 -7.85
CA ARG A 35 6.71 19.96 -8.05
C ARG A 35 8.10 19.51 -7.61
N ASN A 36 8.19 18.58 -6.67
CA ASN A 36 9.42 18.07 -6.07
C ASN A 36 9.70 16.60 -6.45
N LEU A 37 9.18 16.14 -7.59
CA LEU A 37 9.17 14.71 -7.90
C LEU A 37 10.58 14.12 -8.05
N ALA A 38 11.45 14.76 -8.82
CA ALA A 38 12.81 14.26 -9.07
C ALA A 38 13.64 14.05 -7.78
N PRO A 39 13.73 15.02 -6.83
CA PRO A 39 14.44 14.78 -5.58
C PRO A 39 13.75 13.75 -4.68
N VAL A 40 12.41 13.61 -4.75
CA VAL A 40 11.66 12.58 -4.03
C VAL A 40 11.96 11.18 -4.56
N GLU A 41 11.92 10.99 -5.89
CA GLU A 41 12.31 9.76 -6.59
C GLU A 41 13.74 9.36 -6.22
N ALA A 42 14.67 10.31 -6.30
CA ALA A 42 16.07 10.09 -5.95
C ALA A 42 16.21 9.65 -4.48
N TRP A 43 15.47 10.27 -3.56
CA TRP A 43 15.49 9.93 -2.15
C TRP A 43 15.01 8.49 -1.89
N PHE A 44 13.87 8.09 -2.46
CA PHE A 44 13.34 6.73 -2.30
C PHE A 44 14.25 5.68 -2.94
N ALA A 45 14.72 5.92 -4.17
CA ALA A 45 15.60 4.99 -4.88
C ALA A 45 16.93 4.78 -4.14
N GLN A 46 17.50 5.83 -3.56
CA GLN A 46 18.76 5.74 -2.81
C GLN A 46 18.57 5.12 -1.42
N THR A 47 17.52 5.51 -0.70
CA THR A 47 17.33 5.15 0.71
C THR A 47 16.72 3.76 0.86
N THR A 48 15.61 3.48 0.18
CA THR A 48 14.86 2.22 0.31
C THR A 48 14.90 1.37 -0.94
N GLY A 49 15.30 1.94 -2.08
CA GLY A 49 15.14 1.29 -3.39
C GLY A 49 13.68 1.12 -3.81
N TRP A 50 12.73 1.82 -3.17
CA TRP A 50 11.36 1.87 -3.66
C TRP A 50 11.26 2.75 -4.90
N SER A 51 10.42 2.32 -5.83
CA SER A 51 10.14 3.07 -7.06
C SER A 51 8.96 4.01 -6.82
N VAL A 52 9.05 5.23 -7.36
CA VAL A 52 7.92 6.16 -7.40
C VAL A 52 7.38 6.18 -8.83
N VAL A 53 6.08 5.92 -8.97
CA VAL A 53 5.37 5.99 -10.25
C VAL A 53 4.57 7.28 -10.26
N HIS A 54 4.75 8.10 -11.30
CA HIS A 54 3.94 9.29 -11.55
C HIS A 54 3.17 9.15 -12.86
N ASP A 55 1.85 9.05 -12.75
CA ASP A 55 0.95 9.10 -13.91
C ASP A 55 0.22 10.45 -13.90
N ARG A 56 0.75 11.37 -14.71
CA ARG A 56 0.23 12.74 -14.79
C ARG A 56 -1.19 12.80 -15.37
N PRO A 57 -1.52 12.14 -16.51
CA PRO A 57 -2.89 12.10 -17.03
C PRO A 57 -3.93 11.63 -16.00
N SER A 58 -3.60 10.64 -15.17
CA SER A 58 -4.53 10.11 -14.15
C SER A 58 -4.50 10.87 -12.83
N GLY A 59 -3.52 11.75 -12.65
CA GLY A 59 -3.32 12.43 -11.38
C GLY A 59 -2.90 11.49 -10.25
N LEU A 60 -2.06 10.49 -10.54
CA LEU A 60 -1.60 9.50 -9.55
C LEU A 60 -0.10 9.65 -9.28
N ILE A 61 0.30 9.60 -8.01
CA ILE A 61 1.68 9.37 -7.57
C ILE A 61 1.67 8.20 -6.59
N ARG A 62 2.47 7.16 -6.85
CA ARG A 62 2.51 5.92 -6.06
C ARG A 62 3.95 5.59 -5.68
N VAL A 63 4.22 5.34 -4.40
CA VAL A 63 5.47 4.69 -3.95
C VAL A 63 5.24 3.19 -3.85
N LEU A 64 5.87 2.40 -4.70
CA LEU A 64 5.79 0.94 -4.66
C LEU A 64 6.63 0.42 -3.47
N LYS A 65 6.00 0.42 -2.30
CA LYS A 65 6.59 -0.11 -1.07
C LYS A 65 6.64 -1.62 -1.16
N ILE A 66 7.86 -2.14 -1.20
CA ILE A 66 8.18 -3.57 -1.06
C ILE A 66 8.68 -3.78 0.37
N THR A 67 8.11 -4.75 1.07
CA THR A 67 8.57 -5.21 2.38
C THR A 67 9.21 -6.58 2.26
N ASP A 68 10.33 -6.78 2.94
CA ASP A 68 11.03 -8.08 2.99
C ASP A 68 10.48 -8.98 4.13
N ARG A 69 9.44 -8.50 4.85
CA ARG A 69 8.73 -9.26 5.89
C ARG A 69 7.23 -9.04 5.80
N SER A 70 6.47 -10.12 5.95
CA SER A 70 5.05 -10.05 6.29
C SER A 70 4.90 -9.87 7.79
N ASP A 71 4.26 -8.79 8.22
CA ASP A 71 3.82 -8.61 9.61
C ASP A 71 2.29 -8.69 9.65
N ALA A 72 1.77 -9.79 10.21
CA ALA A 72 0.34 -10.03 10.32
C ALA A 72 -0.38 -9.05 11.27
N THR A 73 0.36 -8.31 12.10
CA THR A 73 -0.19 -7.27 12.97
C THR A 73 -0.32 -5.92 12.28
N ARG A 74 0.29 -5.77 11.10
CA ARG A 74 0.28 -4.53 10.33
C ARG A 74 -0.81 -4.58 9.24
N SER A 75 -1.98 -4.08 9.61
CA SER A 75 -3.13 -3.97 8.71
C SER A 75 -3.12 -2.58 8.03
N PRO A 76 -3.02 -2.47 6.69
CA PRO A 76 -3.19 -1.18 6.00
C PRO A 76 -4.60 -0.58 6.19
N VAL A 77 -5.57 -1.42 6.54
CA VAL A 77 -6.95 -1.02 6.86
C VAL A 77 -7.30 -1.61 8.23
N PRO A 78 -7.11 -0.88 9.34
CA PRO A 78 -7.26 -1.41 10.69
C PRO A 78 -8.60 -2.10 10.96
N GLU A 79 -9.66 -1.69 10.27
CA GLU A 79 -11.01 -2.22 10.40
C GLU A 79 -11.23 -3.54 9.64
N PHE A 80 -10.28 -3.95 8.80
CA PHE A 80 -10.38 -5.19 8.03
C PHE A 80 -10.04 -6.41 8.88
N THR A 81 -10.98 -7.35 8.91
CA THR A 81 -10.73 -8.72 9.37
C THR A 81 -10.16 -9.57 8.24
N ARG A 82 -9.76 -10.82 8.54
CA ARG A 82 -9.34 -11.80 7.52
C ARG A 82 -10.36 -11.97 6.39
N ARG A 83 -11.67 -11.94 6.72
CA ARG A 83 -12.74 -12.02 5.73
C ARG A 83 -12.76 -10.82 4.78
N HIS A 84 -12.53 -9.60 5.30
CA HIS A 84 -12.46 -8.40 4.47
C HIS A 84 -11.28 -8.47 3.49
N TYR A 85 -10.12 -8.95 3.93
CA TYR A 85 -8.97 -9.14 3.04
C TYR A 85 -9.22 -10.18 1.95
N ALA A 86 -9.83 -11.32 2.28
CA ALA A 86 -10.21 -12.32 1.28
C ALA A 86 -11.16 -11.72 0.22
N ILE A 87 -12.21 -11.02 0.66
CA ILE A 87 -13.15 -10.33 -0.24
C ILE A 87 -12.43 -9.28 -1.09
N ALA A 88 -11.56 -8.47 -0.50
CA ALA A 88 -10.81 -7.44 -1.22
C ALA A 88 -9.91 -8.03 -2.32
N CYS A 89 -9.17 -9.09 -2.02
CA CYS A 89 -8.33 -9.77 -3.01
C CYS A 89 -9.15 -10.35 -4.16
N LEU A 90 -10.27 -11.03 -3.86
CA LEU A 90 -11.15 -11.58 -4.90
C LEU A 90 -11.76 -10.47 -5.76
N LEU A 91 -12.34 -9.43 -5.15
CA LEU A 91 -12.93 -8.32 -5.90
C LEU A 91 -11.91 -7.58 -6.77
N LEU A 92 -10.69 -7.36 -6.28
CA LEU A 92 -9.63 -6.76 -7.08
C LEU A 92 -9.27 -7.63 -8.31
N ALA A 93 -9.25 -8.96 -8.14
CA ALA A 93 -9.03 -9.88 -9.25
C ALA A 93 -10.20 -9.90 -10.25
N GLU A 94 -11.45 -9.78 -9.77
CA GLU A 94 -12.63 -9.67 -10.63
C GLU A 94 -12.68 -8.34 -11.38
N LEU A 95 -12.26 -7.24 -10.75
CA LEU A 95 -12.26 -5.91 -11.35
C LEU A 95 -11.34 -5.78 -12.57
N ASP A 96 -10.27 -6.57 -12.63
CA ASP A 96 -9.41 -6.65 -13.80
C ASP A 96 -10.18 -7.12 -15.06
N ARG A 97 -11.28 -7.86 -14.86
CA ARG A 97 -12.17 -8.38 -15.92
C ARG A 97 -13.46 -7.58 -16.10
N ALA A 98 -13.79 -6.66 -15.18
CA ALA A 98 -15.07 -5.95 -15.16
C ALA A 98 -15.27 -4.94 -16.30
N GLY A 99 -14.20 -4.57 -17.01
CA GLY A 99 -14.22 -3.47 -17.97
C GLY A 99 -14.28 -2.10 -17.29
N ARG A 100 -14.82 -1.08 -17.99
CA ARG A 100 -14.79 0.32 -17.51
C ARG A 100 -15.85 0.66 -16.47
N GLN A 101 -16.94 -0.10 -16.42
CA GLN A 101 -18.06 0.13 -15.52
C GLN A 101 -18.55 -1.19 -14.96
N THR A 102 -18.96 -1.16 -13.70
CA THR A 102 -19.47 -2.33 -12.99
C THR A 102 -20.62 -1.91 -12.06
N THR A 103 -21.35 -2.89 -11.54
CA THR A 103 -22.44 -2.65 -10.59
C THR A 103 -22.25 -3.41 -9.29
N LEU A 104 -22.89 -2.93 -8.23
CA LEU A 104 -22.82 -3.57 -6.91
C LEU A 104 -23.29 -5.03 -6.95
N ARG A 105 -24.34 -5.31 -7.71
CA ARG A 105 -24.87 -6.66 -7.93
C ARG A 105 -23.89 -7.53 -8.67
N TRP A 106 -23.30 -7.03 -9.76
CA TRP A 106 -22.29 -7.78 -10.50
C TRP A 106 -21.11 -8.15 -9.60
N LEU A 107 -20.62 -7.21 -8.78
CA LEU A 107 -19.53 -7.48 -7.83
C LEU A 107 -19.91 -8.56 -6.80
N ALA A 108 -21.15 -8.54 -6.30
CA ALA A 108 -21.64 -9.55 -5.37
C ALA A 108 -21.76 -10.95 -6.03
N GLU A 109 -22.24 -10.99 -7.28
CA GLU A 109 -22.34 -12.23 -8.07
C GLU A 109 -20.96 -12.82 -8.36
N GLN A 110 -20.01 -12.00 -8.81
CA GLN A 110 -18.64 -12.44 -9.07
C GLN A 110 -17.92 -12.86 -7.77
N LEU A 111 -18.15 -12.18 -6.65
CA LEU A 111 -17.64 -12.64 -5.36
C LEU A 111 -18.19 -14.01 -4.95
N ALA A 112 -19.49 -14.25 -5.16
CA ALA A 112 -20.09 -15.55 -4.90
C ALA A 112 -19.52 -16.65 -5.80
N GLU A 113 -19.20 -16.35 -7.05
CA GLU A 113 -18.53 -17.29 -7.97
C GLU A 113 -17.09 -17.55 -7.56
N ALA A 114 -16.33 -16.50 -7.27
CA ALA A 114 -14.92 -16.58 -6.92
C ALA A 114 -14.68 -17.33 -5.60
N THR A 115 -15.55 -17.11 -4.60
CA THR A 115 -15.47 -17.84 -3.31
C THR A 115 -15.76 -19.33 -3.49
N ARG A 116 -16.78 -19.72 -4.27
CA ARG A 116 -17.07 -21.13 -4.58
C ARG A 116 -15.95 -21.84 -5.34
N ALA A 117 -15.18 -21.09 -6.12
CA ALA A 117 -14.06 -21.62 -6.89
C ALA A 117 -12.79 -21.84 -6.05
N GLU A 118 -12.72 -21.28 -4.84
CA GLU A 118 -11.53 -21.33 -3.99
C GLU A 118 -11.80 -22.15 -2.70
N PRO A 119 -11.35 -23.42 -2.64
CA PRO A 119 -11.69 -24.34 -1.54
C PRO A 119 -11.24 -23.87 -0.15
N THR A 120 -10.25 -22.96 -0.10
CA THR A 120 -9.70 -22.45 1.16
C THR A 120 -10.44 -21.23 1.71
N ILE A 121 -11.40 -20.68 0.95
CA ILE A 121 -12.18 -19.50 1.31
C ILE A 121 -13.64 -19.91 1.51
N GLU A 122 -14.26 -19.40 2.57
CA GLU A 122 -15.69 -19.59 2.83
C GLU A 122 -16.57 -18.92 1.76
N ASP A 123 -17.59 -19.64 1.29
CA ASP A 123 -18.57 -19.18 0.32
C ASP A 123 -19.21 -17.85 0.76
N TYR A 124 -19.35 -16.92 -0.18
CA TYR A 124 -20.11 -15.69 0.06
C TYR A 124 -21.62 -15.94 -0.07
N ASP A 125 -22.36 -15.68 1.02
CA ASP A 125 -23.82 -15.79 1.08
C ASP A 125 -24.46 -14.42 1.32
N ALA A 126 -25.01 -13.83 0.25
CA ALA A 126 -25.67 -12.54 0.30
C ALA A 126 -26.94 -12.52 1.17
N THR A 127 -27.50 -13.67 1.58
CA THR A 127 -28.65 -13.70 2.51
C THR A 127 -28.23 -13.33 3.94
N GLN A 128 -26.96 -13.51 4.28
CA GLN A 128 -26.42 -13.19 5.59
C GLN A 128 -26.02 -11.72 5.69
N ILE A 129 -26.57 -11.02 6.69
CA ILE A 129 -26.26 -9.60 6.91
C ILE A 129 -24.79 -9.35 7.24
N GLY A 130 -24.11 -10.31 7.89
CA GLY A 130 -22.68 -10.23 8.19
C GLY A 130 -21.83 -10.16 6.92
N GLU A 131 -22.11 -11.06 5.97
CA GLU A 131 -21.45 -11.11 4.66
C GLU A 131 -21.73 -9.84 3.84
N ARG A 132 -22.99 -9.37 3.80
CA ARG A 132 -23.32 -8.10 3.12
C ARG A 132 -22.58 -6.91 3.72
N ARG A 133 -22.42 -6.87 5.05
CA ARG A 133 -21.65 -5.81 5.74
C ARG A 133 -20.17 -5.86 5.38
N ALA A 134 -19.55 -7.04 5.41
CA ALA A 134 -18.14 -7.19 5.04
C ALA A 134 -17.90 -6.80 3.58
N PHE A 135 -18.75 -7.25 2.66
CA PHE A 135 -18.72 -6.88 1.25
C PHE A 135 -18.85 -5.37 1.05
N VAL A 136 -19.88 -4.73 1.61
CA VAL A 136 -20.09 -3.28 1.48
C VAL A 136 -18.93 -2.49 2.08
N HIS A 137 -18.34 -2.98 3.18
CA HIS A 137 -17.18 -2.34 3.78
C HIS A 137 -15.97 -2.36 2.84
N VAL A 138 -15.72 -3.48 2.16
CA VAL A 138 -14.68 -3.57 1.13
C VAL A 138 -15.00 -2.67 -0.07
N VAL A 139 -16.24 -2.66 -0.56
CA VAL A 139 -16.63 -1.78 -1.68
C VAL A 139 -16.41 -0.31 -1.34
N ARG A 140 -16.79 0.13 -0.12
CA ARG A 140 -16.52 1.49 0.34
C ARG A 140 -15.03 1.78 0.42
N TRP A 141 -14.22 0.84 0.88
CA TRP A 141 -12.76 0.99 0.85
C TRP A 141 -12.21 1.09 -0.58
N LEU A 142 -12.77 0.34 -1.54
CA LEU A 142 -12.41 0.44 -2.96
C LEU A 142 -12.77 1.81 -3.57
N VAL A 143 -13.80 2.48 -3.06
CA VAL A 143 -14.21 3.84 -3.47
C VAL A 143 -13.40 4.93 -2.76
N ASP A 144 -13.47 4.95 -1.43
CA ASP A 144 -12.97 6.06 -0.63
C ASP A 144 -11.49 5.90 -0.28
N GLY A 145 -11.08 4.68 0.07
CA GLY A 145 -9.70 4.36 0.45
C GLY A 145 -8.77 4.39 -0.75
N VAL A 146 -8.83 3.36 -1.60
CA VAL A 146 -7.92 3.23 -2.74
C VAL A 146 -8.39 3.99 -3.99
N GLY A 147 -9.70 4.16 -4.19
CA GLY A 147 -10.25 4.88 -5.34
C GLY A 147 -10.18 4.12 -6.66
N VAL A 148 -10.17 2.79 -6.61
CA VAL A 148 -10.34 1.91 -7.79
C VAL A 148 -11.75 2.05 -8.34
N LEU A 149 -12.74 2.21 -7.45
CA LEU A 149 -14.12 2.44 -7.84
C LEU A 149 -14.47 3.92 -7.68
N ARG A 150 -15.33 4.42 -8.57
CA ARG A 150 -15.97 5.74 -8.43
C ARG A 150 -17.47 5.60 -8.58
N GLY A 151 -18.21 5.89 -7.51
CA GLY A 151 -19.66 5.85 -7.53
C GLY A 151 -20.24 6.90 -8.49
N ARG A 152 -21.26 6.50 -9.25
CA ARG A 152 -22.07 7.39 -10.12
C ARG A 152 -23.35 7.87 -9.44
N ASP A 153 -23.77 7.14 -8.41
CA ASP A 153 -24.93 7.44 -7.60
C ASP A 153 -24.60 8.38 -6.43
N PRO A 154 -25.61 8.98 -5.77
CA PRO A 154 -25.41 9.67 -4.51
C PRO A 154 -24.65 8.77 -3.52
N ALA A 155 -23.56 9.32 -2.96
CA ALA A 155 -22.59 8.56 -2.19
C ALA A 155 -23.25 7.65 -1.14
N GLY A 156 -22.97 6.34 -1.22
CA GLY A 156 -23.42 5.36 -0.24
C GLY A 156 -24.89 4.92 -0.33
N ALA A 157 -25.69 5.48 -1.24
CA ALA A 157 -27.13 5.22 -1.30
C ALA A 157 -27.44 3.78 -1.72
N GLY A 158 -26.76 3.27 -2.74
CA GLY A 158 -27.00 1.91 -3.23
C GLY A 158 -26.48 0.84 -2.26
N GLU A 159 -25.33 1.07 -1.64
CA GLU A 159 -24.76 0.20 -0.61
C GLU A 159 -25.67 0.14 0.63
N THR A 160 -26.23 1.28 1.04
CA THR A 160 -27.16 1.34 2.18
C THR A 160 -28.43 0.51 1.91
N ARG A 161 -28.96 0.55 0.69
CA ARG A 161 -30.09 -0.28 0.29
C ARG A 161 -29.73 -1.76 0.19
N TYR A 162 -28.54 -2.09 -0.32
CA TYR A 162 -28.04 -3.47 -0.38
C TYR A 162 -27.92 -4.11 1.01
N LEU A 163 -27.54 -3.33 2.03
CA LEU A 163 -27.52 -3.82 3.42
C LEU A 163 -28.92 -4.21 3.91
N GLN A 164 -29.97 -3.49 3.51
CA GLN A 164 -31.36 -3.79 3.90
C GLN A 164 -31.87 -5.06 3.24
N THR A 165 -31.61 -5.23 1.94
CA THR A 165 -31.91 -6.45 1.20
C THR A 165 -30.92 -6.61 0.05
N GLU A 166 -30.51 -7.84 -0.21
CA GLU A 166 -29.61 -8.26 -1.28
C GLU A 166 -30.11 -7.86 -2.68
N ARG A 167 -31.39 -7.54 -2.84
CA ARG A 167 -32.00 -7.04 -4.09
C ARG A 167 -32.24 -5.52 -4.09
N GLY A 168 -31.83 -4.80 -3.06
CA GLY A 168 -32.35 -3.47 -2.72
C GLY A 168 -31.98 -2.35 -3.68
N SER A 169 -30.76 -2.38 -4.21
CA SER A 169 -30.29 -1.41 -5.21
C SER A 169 -29.09 -1.97 -5.95
N ASP A 170 -28.89 -1.50 -7.18
CA ASP A 170 -27.71 -1.82 -7.96
C ASP A 170 -26.94 -0.54 -8.26
N ALA A 171 -25.96 -0.21 -7.42
CA ALA A 171 -25.16 1.01 -7.58
C ALA A 171 -24.23 0.87 -8.78
N LEU A 172 -24.06 1.95 -9.56
CA LEU A 172 -23.16 1.97 -10.71
C LEU A 172 -21.81 2.60 -10.33
N TYR A 173 -20.72 1.93 -10.74
CA TYR A 173 -19.35 2.39 -10.52
C TYR A 173 -18.57 2.47 -11.84
N ASP A 174 -17.76 3.53 -11.99
CA ASP A 174 -16.65 3.53 -12.94
C ASP A 174 -15.45 2.81 -12.29
N VAL A 175 -14.73 2.01 -13.07
CA VAL A 175 -13.49 1.33 -12.66
C VAL A 175 -12.29 2.13 -13.15
N ASP A 176 -11.37 2.46 -12.24
CA ASP A 176 -10.06 3.05 -12.54
C ASP A 176 -9.01 1.94 -12.67
N ASP A 177 -8.81 1.51 -13.92
CA ASP A 177 -7.82 0.50 -14.33
C ASP A 177 -6.38 0.92 -13.96
N ARG A 178 -6.10 2.22 -13.96
CA ARG A 178 -4.76 2.75 -13.67
C ARG A 178 -4.45 2.73 -12.18
N VAL A 179 -5.44 3.00 -11.33
CA VAL A 179 -5.30 2.77 -9.88
C VAL A 179 -5.14 1.27 -9.61
N LEU A 180 -5.99 0.44 -10.23
CA LEU A 180 -5.96 -1.02 -10.07
C LEU A 180 -4.56 -1.59 -10.38
N ALA A 181 -3.98 -1.21 -11.52
CA ALA A 181 -2.66 -1.64 -11.95
C ALA A 181 -1.50 -1.23 -11.01
N LEU A 182 -1.72 -0.24 -10.14
CA LEU A 182 -0.71 0.28 -9.21
C LEU A 182 -0.88 -0.20 -7.76
N LEU A 183 -1.91 -1.01 -7.47
CA LEU A 183 -2.12 -1.54 -6.12
C LEU A 183 -1.10 -2.62 -5.77
N LEU A 184 -0.79 -3.51 -6.71
CA LEU A 184 0.16 -4.58 -6.50
C LEU A 184 1.59 -4.05 -6.61
N ALA A 185 2.27 -3.95 -5.47
CA ALA A 185 3.69 -3.65 -5.42
C ALA A 185 4.47 -4.97 -5.28
N ALA A 186 5.08 -5.42 -6.38
CA ALA A 186 5.94 -6.59 -6.40
C ALA A 186 7.31 -6.22 -7.03
N PRO A 187 8.43 -6.75 -6.52
CA PRO A 187 9.74 -6.54 -7.14
C PRO A 187 9.85 -7.19 -8.53
N ARG A 188 9.13 -8.30 -8.72
CA ARG A 188 9.08 -9.09 -9.96
C ARG A 188 7.66 -9.08 -10.52
N SER A 189 7.53 -9.30 -11.82
CA SER A 189 6.20 -9.45 -12.43
C SER A 189 5.48 -10.67 -11.85
N PRO A 190 4.20 -10.56 -11.46
CA PRO A 190 3.44 -11.69 -10.91
C PRO A 190 3.36 -12.90 -11.85
N SER A 191 3.38 -12.66 -13.17
CA SER A 191 3.36 -13.74 -14.17
C SER A 191 4.63 -14.57 -14.23
N ALA A 192 5.72 -14.09 -13.62
CA ALA A 192 7.01 -14.78 -13.53
C ALA A 192 7.19 -15.54 -12.20
N LEU A 193 6.22 -15.47 -11.28
CA LEU A 193 6.29 -16.11 -9.97
C LEU A 193 5.73 -17.54 -10.04
N ALA A 194 6.39 -18.50 -9.40
CA ALA A 194 5.87 -19.87 -9.31
C ALA A 194 4.88 -20.03 -8.15
N SER A 195 4.91 -19.15 -7.15
CA SER A 195 3.99 -19.15 -6.02
C SER A 195 3.75 -17.75 -5.43
N PRO A 196 2.64 -17.52 -4.72
CA PRO A 196 2.42 -16.26 -4.01
C PRO A 196 3.46 -15.95 -2.92
N ALA A 197 4.15 -16.97 -2.38
CA ALA A 197 5.19 -16.78 -1.37
C ALA A 197 6.38 -15.95 -1.90
N GLU A 198 6.61 -16.01 -3.22
CA GLU A 198 7.68 -15.30 -3.91
C GLU A 198 7.36 -13.82 -4.18
N LEU A 199 6.15 -13.34 -3.89
CA LEU A 199 5.69 -12.00 -4.26
C LEU A 199 6.52 -10.87 -3.65
N ALA A 200 7.08 -11.10 -2.46
CA ALA A 200 7.96 -10.16 -1.78
C ALA A 200 9.45 -10.35 -2.15
N GLU A 201 9.80 -11.46 -2.80
CA GLU A 201 11.19 -11.82 -3.09
C GLU A 201 11.73 -11.03 -4.28
N GLY A 202 12.79 -10.26 -4.02
CA GLY A 202 13.54 -9.53 -5.04
C GLY A 202 14.36 -10.43 -5.96
N GLU A 203 14.97 -9.82 -6.98
CA GLU A 203 15.91 -10.51 -7.87
C GLU A 203 17.19 -10.95 -7.12
N ALA A 204 17.80 -12.03 -7.60
CA ALA A 204 19.08 -12.49 -7.08
C ALA A 204 20.18 -11.44 -7.31
N ILE A 205 20.99 -11.18 -6.28
CA ILE A 205 22.02 -10.14 -6.33
C ILE A 205 23.39 -10.78 -6.41
N GLU A 206 24.03 -10.63 -7.58
CA GLU A 206 25.25 -11.38 -7.91
C GLU A 206 26.53 -10.75 -7.35
N THR A 207 26.58 -9.42 -7.19
CA THR A 207 27.81 -8.71 -6.77
C THR A 207 27.76 -8.28 -5.30
N ASP A 208 28.90 -8.37 -4.61
CA ASP A 208 29.06 -7.94 -3.20
C ASP A 208 28.63 -6.48 -2.97
N ASP A 209 28.93 -5.57 -3.89
CA ASP A 209 28.53 -4.16 -3.80
C ASP A 209 27.02 -3.99 -3.77
N MET A 210 26.33 -4.68 -4.67
CA MET A 210 24.87 -4.67 -4.73
C MET A 210 24.26 -5.34 -3.51
N GLN A 211 24.88 -6.38 -2.95
CA GLN A 211 24.43 -7.01 -1.71
C GLN A 211 24.55 -6.05 -0.53
N ARG A 212 25.66 -5.30 -0.44
CA ARG A 212 25.85 -4.26 0.58
C ARG A 212 24.79 -3.15 0.48
N LEU A 213 24.49 -2.70 -0.74
CA LEU A 213 23.45 -1.70 -1.00
C LEU A 213 22.05 -2.22 -0.63
N ALA A 214 21.72 -3.45 -1.04
CA ALA A 214 20.45 -4.07 -0.75
C ALA A 214 20.22 -4.24 0.75
N ARG A 215 21.23 -4.69 1.49
CA ARG A 215 21.18 -4.77 2.96
C ARG A 215 20.84 -3.43 3.59
N GLY A 216 21.49 -2.35 3.16
CA GLY A 216 21.19 -1.02 3.66
C GLY A 216 19.75 -0.58 3.37
N ARG A 217 19.27 -0.85 2.16
CA ARG A 217 17.88 -0.58 1.76
C ARG A 217 16.88 -1.35 2.61
N ARG A 218 17.12 -2.64 2.91
CA ARG A 218 16.27 -3.44 3.81
C ARG A 218 16.16 -2.82 5.19
N VAL A 219 17.30 -2.40 5.77
CA VAL A 219 17.31 -1.73 7.08
C VAL A 219 16.53 -0.41 7.05
N TYR A 220 16.72 0.42 6.02
CA TYR A 220 15.94 1.66 5.88
C TYR A 220 14.44 1.40 5.72
N ARG A 221 14.03 0.38 4.95
CA ARG A 221 12.61 0.00 4.81
C ARG A 221 12.03 -0.33 6.18
N ARG A 222 12.69 -1.19 6.96
CA ARG A 222 12.26 -1.55 8.31
C ARG A 222 12.14 -0.34 9.22
N LEU A 223 13.15 0.52 9.23
CA LEU A 223 13.14 1.75 10.03
C LEU A 223 12.03 2.74 9.66
N LEU A 224 11.56 2.75 8.41
CA LEU A 224 10.50 3.64 7.94
C LEU A 224 9.09 3.03 8.08
N ASP A 225 9.01 1.70 8.17
CA ASP A 225 7.74 0.98 8.20
C ASP A 225 7.38 0.45 9.59
N GLU A 226 8.37 0.17 10.44
CA GLU A 226 8.19 -0.30 11.81
C GLU A 226 8.44 0.84 12.80
N PRO A 227 7.54 1.09 13.77
CA PRO A 227 7.72 2.15 14.76
C PRO A 227 8.96 1.91 15.64
N VAL A 228 9.25 0.63 15.92
CA VAL A 228 10.42 0.18 16.68
C VAL A 228 11.01 -1.05 15.98
N VAL A 229 12.32 -0.99 15.71
CA VAL A 229 13.11 -2.12 15.18
C VAL A 229 13.94 -2.68 16.33
N TYR A 230 13.56 -3.86 16.82
CA TYR A 230 14.33 -4.60 17.82
C TYR A 230 15.54 -5.29 17.20
N PHE A 231 16.69 -5.24 17.89
CA PHE A 231 17.95 -5.79 17.36
C PHE A 231 17.92 -7.30 17.18
N ASP A 232 17.20 -8.04 18.03
CA ASP A 232 17.04 -9.50 17.94
C ASP A 232 16.20 -9.95 16.72
N THR A 233 15.42 -9.03 16.14
CA THR A 233 14.65 -9.29 14.91
C THR A 233 15.42 -8.98 13.63
N LEU A 234 16.62 -8.40 13.72
CA LEU A 234 17.48 -8.14 12.56
C LEU A 234 18.36 -9.35 12.28
N ALA A 235 18.59 -9.65 11.01
CA ALA A 235 19.66 -10.57 10.65
C ALA A 235 21.01 -10.01 11.14
N GLN A 236 21.96 -10.88 11.51
CA GLN A 236 23.23 -10.46 12.11
C GLN A 236 23.97 -9.45 11.23
N ASP A 237 23.97 -9.65 9.92
CA ASP A 237 24.64 -8.78 8.96
C ASP A 237 23.96 -7.41 8.84
N GLU A 238 22.62 -7.36 8.90
CA GLU A 238 21.80 -6.14 8.95
C GLU A 238 22.04 -5.34 10.23
N HIS A 239 22.06 -6.02 11.38
CA HIS A 239 22.38 -5.42 12.67
C HIS A 239 23.77 -4.78 12.65
N ASP A 240 24.78 -5.52 12.20
CA ASP A 240 26.16 -5.03 12.11
C ASP A 240 26.30 -3.87 11.12
N TRP A 241 25.57 -3.91 10.00
CA TRP A 241 25.53 -2.80 9.04
C TRP A 241 24.90 -1.55 9.66
N LEU A 242 23.80 -1.72 10.39
CA LEU A 242 23.09 -0.63 11.06
C LEU A 242 24.00 0.07 12.06
N LEU A 243 24.64 -0.69 12.96
CA LEU A 243 25.57 -0.13 13.95
C LEU A 243 26.72 0.65 13.32
N ARG A 244 27.34 0.13 12.25
CA ARG A 244 28.40 0.84 11.51
C ARG A 244 27.90 2.09 10.78
N SER A 245 26.63 2.09 10.36
CA SER A 245 26.04 3.15 9.54
C SER A 245 25.21 4.15 10.33
N LEU A 246 25.10 4.01 11.65
CA LEU A 246 24.14 4.76 12.49
C LEU A 246 24.16 6.26 12.21
N ARG A 247 25.34 6.89 12.22
CA ARG A 247 25.48 8.32 11.95
C ARG A 247 24.83 8.72 10.62
N ARG A 248 25.15 8.00 9.54
CA ARG A 248 24.58 8.24 8.19
C ARG A 248 23.07 7.99 8.18
N VAL A 249 22.59 6.96 8.88
CA VAL A 249 21.16 6.66 8.99
C VAL A 249 20.43 7.79 9.70
N THR A 250 20.94 8.26 10.84
CA THR A 250 20.40 9.39 11.59
C THR A 250 20.38 10.66 10.75
N GLU A 251 21.49 11.01 10.09
CA GLU A 251 21.57 12.19 9.22
C GLU A 251 20.56 12.10 8.06
N GLN A 252 20.41 10.93 7.44
CA GLN A 252 19.49 10.72 6.32
C GLN A 252 18.01 10.80 6.75
N LEU A 253 17.64 10.25 7.91
CA LEU A 253 16.28 10.33 8.44
C LEU A 253 15.94 11.75 8.97
N ALA A 254 16.92 12.45 9.55
CA ALA A 254 16.73 13.83 10.00
C ALA A 254 16.40 14.80 8.86
N ARG A 255 16.89 14.54 7.63
CA ARG A 255 16.53 15.33 6.43
C ARG A 255 15.02 15.33 6.18
N ILE A 256 14.34 14.23 6.45
CA ILE A 256 12.89 14.10 6.32
C ILE A 256 12.15 14.32 7.65
N GLY A 257 12.82 14.90 8.65
CA GLY A 257 12.19 15.29 9.92
C GLY A 257 12.03 14.17 10.93
N LEU A 258 12.55 12.97 10.66
CA LEU A 258 12.47 11.84 11.58
C LEU A 258 13.66 11.81 12.54
N VAL A 259 13.39 11.44 13.79
CA VAL A 259 14.38 11.37 14.86
C VAL A 259 14.58 9.92 15.26
N ILE A 260 15.85 9.54 15.50
CA ILE A 260 16.20 8.22 15.99
C ILE A 260 16.37 8.26 17.50
N GLU A 261 15.64 7.41 18.20
CA GLU A 261 15.90 7.10 19.60
C GLU A 261 16.49 5.68 19.71
N ARG A 262 17.64 5.56 20.37
CA ARG A 262 18.31 4.27 20.56
C ARG A 262 18.17 3.81 22.01
N ARG A 263 17.77 2.55 22.17
CA ARG A 263 17.73 1.83 23.44
C ARG A 263 18.66 0.62 23.38
N LEU A 264 18.74 -0.14 24.47
CA LEU A 264 19.60 -1.33 24.53
C LEU A 264 19.04 -2.44 23.61
N GLU A 265 17.73 -2.53 23.56
CA GLU A 265 16.93 -3.53 22.84
C GLU A 265 16.71 -3.22 21.36
N GLY A 266 16.82 -1.95 20.94
CA GLY A 266 16.51 -1.57 19.57
C GLY A 266 16.55 -0.07 19.27
N ILE A 267 15.94 0.29 18.15
CA ILE A 267 15.83 1.66 17.64
C ILE A 267 14.38 2.00 17.36
N ALA A 268 13.93 3.16 17.84
CA ALA A 268 12.68 3.77 17.43
C ALA A 268 12.93 4.91 16.44
N VAL A 269 12.10 4.98 15.39
CA VAL A 269 12.08 6.11 14.45
C VAL A 269 10.82 6.91 14.73
N ILE A 270 11.02 8.12 15.21
CA ILE A 270 9.96 8.97 15.75
C ILE A 270 9.72 10.10 14.76
N ASP A 271 8.44 10.34 14.49
CA ASP A 271 7.96 11.52 13.81
C ASP A 271 7.49 12.56 14.85
N PRO A 272 8.23 13.65 15.10
CA PRO A 272 7.86 14.63 16.11
C PRO A 272 6.62 15.45 15.76
N GLU A 273 6.24 15.50 14.47
CA GLU A 273 5.16 16.34 13.96
C GLU A 273 3.84 15.57 13.74
N GLY A 274 3.86 14.24 13.90
CA GLY A 274 2.70 13.37 13.68
C GLY A 274 2.57 12.87 12.25
#